data_AF-A0A7W8Z8P3-F1
#
_entry.id   AF-A0A7W8Z8P3-F1
#
_cell.length_a   1.000
_cell.length_b   1.000
_cell.length_c   1.000
_cell.angle_alpha   90.00
_cell.angle_beta   90.00
_cell.angle_gamma   90.00
#
_symmetry.space_group_name_H-M   'P 1'
#
loop_
_entity.id
_entity.type
_entity.pdbx_description
1 polymer ?
#
loop_
_entity_poly.entity_id
_entity_poly.type
_entity_poly.pdbx_seq_one_letter_code
_entity_poly.pdbx_strand_id
1 'polypeptide(L)' 'MTSNGPTTTTTPELCPDCEGRRQVLTAQVVGRGLRRRTIEGYALCLTCGGTGHAPNGEVPA' A
#
# COMPACT_ATOMS: atom_id res chain seq x y z
N MET A 1 10.19 -17.95 -36.82
CA MET A 1 9.16 -16.89 -36.73
C MET A 1 8.91 -16.64 -35.25
N THR A 2 9.51 -15.61 -34.69
CA THR A 2 9.39 -15.25 -33.26
C THR A 2 8.05 -14.54 -33.06
N SER A 3 7.19 -15.10 -32.21
CA SER A 3 5.89 -14.51 -31.87
C SER A 3 6.11 -13.25 -31.02
N ASN A 4 5.91 -12.07 -31.62
CA ASN A 4 5.66 -10.83 -30.89
C ASN A 4 4.22 -10.87 -30.37
N GLY A 5 4.01 -11.50 -29.21
CA GLY A 5 2.76 -11.32 -28.46
C GLY A 5 2.67 -9.87 -27.98
N PRO A 6 1.47 -9.27 -27.87
CA PRO A 6 1.34 -7.93 -27.32
C PRO A 6 1.84 -7.97 -25.88
N THR A 7 2.97 -7.32 -25.59
CA THR A 7 3.33 -6.93 -24.23
C THR A 7 2.26 -5.96 -23.78
N THR A 8 1.18 -6.47 -23.20
CA THR A 8 0.28 -5.68 -22.38
C THR A 8 1.13 -5.09 -21.27
N THR A 9 1.58 -3.86 -21.45
CA THR A 9 2.03 -3.03 -20.35
C THR A 9 0.80 -2.82 -19.48
N THR A 10 0.52 -3.79 -18.61
CA THR A 10 -0.51 -3.69 -17.60
C THR A 10 -0.01 -2.59 -16.67
N THR A 11 -0.52 -1.37 -16.82
CA THR A 11 -0.32 -0.35 -15.80
C THR A 11 -0.84 -0.96 -14.51
N PRO A 12 0.02 -1.17 -13.51
CA PRO A 12 -0.41 -1.84 -12.30
C PRO A 12 -1.51 -0.99 -11.66
N GLU A 13 -2.61 -1.63 -11.28
CA GLU A 13 -3.76 -0.93 -10.72
C GLU A 13 -3.35 -0.23 -9.42
N LEU A 14 -3.96 0.92 -9.12
CA LEU A 14 -3.72 1.59 -7.84
C LEU A 14 -4.15 0.70 -6.69
N CYS A 15 -3.41 0.74 -5.58
CA CYS A 15 -3.81 0.03 -4.38
C CYS A 15 -5.17 0.55 -3.87
N PRO A 16 -6.19 -0.29 -3.69
CA PRO A 16 -7.54 0.17 -3.34
C PRO A 16 -7.61 0.78 -1.93
N ASP A 17 -6.79 0.31 -1.00
CA ASP A 17 -6.86 0.72 0.41
C ASP A 17 -6.16 2.04 0.72
N CYS A 18 -5.17 2.42 -0.10
CA CYS A 18 -4.48 3.70 0.03
C CYS A 18 -4.61 4.61 -1.19
N GLU A 19 -5.40 4.22 -2.20
CA GLU A 19 -5.59 4.95 -3.45
C GLU A 19 -4.26 5.36 -4.11
N GLY A 20 -3.26 4.49 -4.00
CA GLY A 20 -1.90 4.74 -4.49
C GLY A 20 -1.04 5.71 -3.69
N ARG A 21 -1.52 6.20 -2.53
CA ARG A 21 -0.75 7.10 -1.65
C ARG A 21 0.37 6.40 -0.88
N ARG A 22 0.46 5.07 -0.94
CA ARG A 22 1.50 4.23 -0.29
C ARG A 22 1.44 4.18 1.24
N GLN A 23 0.66 5.07 1.84
CA GLN A 23 0.51 5.22 3.28
C GLN A 23 -0.94 5.58 3.63
N VAL A 24 -1.33 5.26 4.85
CA VAL A 24 -2.66 5.55 5.41
C VAL A 24 -2.51 6.40 6.67
N LEU A 25 -3.48 7.27 6.92
CA LEU A 25 -3.54 8.01 8.18
C LEU A 25 -3.73 7.03 9.34
N THR A 26 -2.98 7.24 10.41
CA THR A 26 -3.07 6.46 11.63
C THR A 26 -2.96 7.36 12.85
N ALA A 27 -3.54 6.91 13.96
CA ALA A 27 -3.43 7.56 15.25
C ALA A 27 -2.83 6.57 16.24
N GLN A 28 -1.72 6.95 16.85
CA GLN A 28 -1.06 6.16 17.88
C GLN A 28 -1.26 6.82 19.22
N VAL A 29 -1.61 6.03 20.24
CA VAL A 29 -1.76 6.55 21.58
C VAL A 29 -0.53 6.20 22.40
N VAL A 30 0.20 7.23 22.83
CA VAL A 30 1.44 7.09 23.60
C VAL A 30 1.25 7.61 25.03
N GLY A 31 2.05 7.07 25.96
CA GLY A 31 1.96 7.40 27.38
C GLY A 31 0.95 6.54 28.16
N ARG A 32 0.87 6.76 29.47
CA ARG A 32 0.02 6.01 30.40
C ARG A 32 -0.71 6.97 31.36
N GLY A 33 -1.87 6.55 31.86
CA GLY A 33 -2.68 7.33 32.80
C GLY A 33 -3.05 8.71 32.24
N LEU A 34 -2.96 9.74 33.09
CA LEU A 34 -3.26 11.14 32.72
C LEU A 34 -2.29 11.75 31.70
N ARG A 35 -1.15 11.10 31.42
CA ARG A 35 -0.16 11.55 30.43
C ARG A 35 -0.34 10.90 29.06
N ARG A 36 -1.52 10.34 28.79
CA ARG A 36 -1.86 9.73 27.51
C ARG A 36 -2.10 10.83 26.47
N ARG A 37 -1.46 10.71 25.31
CA ARG A 37 -1.69 11.60 24.17
C ARG A 37 -1.84 10.79 22.87
N THR A 38 -2.72 11.26 22.01
CA THR A 38 -2.86 10.72 20.65
C THR A 38 -1.92 11.50 19.73
N ILE A 39 -1.17 10.77 18.90
CA ILE A 39 -0.31 11.33 17.87
C ILE A 39 -0.83 10.81 16.54
N GLU A 40 -1.20 11.73 15.65
CA GLU A 40 -1.58 11.40 14.28
C GLU A 40 -0.35 11.36 13.38
N GLY A 41 -0.37 10.49 12.39
CA GLY A 41 0.70 10.35 11.42
C GLY A 41 0.31 9.44 10.26
N TYR A 42 1.31 9.04 9.49
CA TYR A 42 1.12 8.12 8.37
C TYR A 42 1.82 6.79 8.67
N ALA A 43 1.13 5.69 8.40
CA ALA A 43 1.67 4.34 8.43
C ALA A 43 1.75 3.76 7.02
N LEU A 44 2.68 2.85 6.81
CA LEU A 44 2.82 2.09 5.57
C LEU A 44 1.48 1.40 5.21
N CYS A 45 1.00 1.56 3.98
CA CYS A 45 -0.12 0.78 3.50
C CYS A 45 0.34 -0.66 3.27
N LEU A 46 -0.10 -1.57 4.15
CA LEU A 46 0.34 -2.96 4.13
C LEU A 46 -0.20 -3.74 2.93
N THR A 47 -1.38 -3.39 2.43
CA THR A 47 -2.01 -4.04 1.26
C THR A 47 -1.12 -4.02 0.02
N CYS A 48 -0.42 -2.91 -0.21
CA CYS A 48 0.54 -2.78 -1.30
C CYS A 48 2.00 -2.79 -0.84
N GLY A 49 2.29 -3.06 0.45
CA GLY A 49 3.63 -2.91 1.01
C GLY A 49 4.28 -1.55 0.74
N GLY A 50 3.48 -0.48 0.61
CA GLY A 50 3.96 0.86 0.24
C GLY A 50 4.34 1.10 -1.22
N THR A 51 4.08 0.18 -2.15
CA THR A 51 4.35 0.43 -3.59
C THR A 51 3.35 1.40 -4.22
N GLY A 52 2.14 1.51 -3.65
CA GLY A 52 1.04 2.30 -4.19
C GLY A 52 0.24 1.59 -5.29
N HIS A 53 0.59 0.35 -5.61
CA HIS A 53 -0.12 -0.44 -6.60
C HIS A 53 -0.61 -1.75 -5.98
N ALA A 54 -1.74 -2.26 -6.46
CA ALA A 54 -2.21 -3.58 -6.09
C ALA A 54 -1.09 -4.60 -6.39
N PRO A 55 -0.87 -5.61 -5.52
CA PRO A 55 0.02 -6.71 -5.85
C PRO A 55 -0.55 -7.37 -7.11
N ASN A 56 0.07 -7.06 -8.26
CA ASN A 56 -0.13 -7.76 -9.52
C ASN A 56 -0.08 -9.23 -9.18
N GLY A 57 -1.19 -9.95 -9.41
CA GLY A 57 -1.50 -11.28 -8.87
C GLY A 57 -0.57 -12.43 -9.25
N GLU A 58 0.74 -12.23 -9.25
CA GLU A 58 1.73 -13.26 -8.99
C GLU A 58 1.58 -13.66 -7.52
N VAL A 59 0.57 -14.53 -7.31
CA VAL A 59 0.54 -15.47 -6.21
C VAL A 59 1.96 -16.07 -6.10
N PRO A 60 2.67 -15.93 -4.98
CA PRO A 60 3.91 -16.66 -4.81
C PRO A 60 3.56 -18.15 -4.87
N ALA A 61 4.13 -18.83 -5.86
CA ALA A 61 4.02 -20.28 -6.04
C ALA A 61 4.57 -21.06 -4.84
#